data_AF-A0A1F5NLT2-F1
#
_entry.id   AF-A0A1F5NLT2-F1
#
_cell.length_a   1.000
_cell.length_b   1.000
_cell.length_c   1.000
_cell.angle_alpha   90.00
_cell.angle_beta   90.00
_cell.angle_gamma   90.00
#
_symmetry.space_group_name_H-M   'P 1'
#
loop_
_entity.id
_entity.type
_entity.pdbx_description
1 polymer ?
#
loop_
_entity_poly.entity_id
_entity_poly.type
_entity_poly.pdbx_seq_one_letter_code
_entity_poly.pdbx_strand_id
1 'polypeptide(L)'
;MIGRVVSTKMKNTAVVLVERTAKHPLYKKTFIRTKKYPVEADGSIKDGDIVEIMKIKPISKNKHWKVVKVIGADLAAINKEQLKVAAEEAIAEVMPEEDKGEGESGKGEEVKTENIKTIEASKRKSGKERKQP
;
A
#
# COMPACT_ATOMS: atom_id res chain seq x y z
N MET A 1 -16.77 -15.38 -6.47
CA MET A 1 -17.23 -14.28 -5.57
C MET A 1 -16.19 -13.18 -5.65
N ILE A 2 -16.58 -11.90 -5.74
CA ILE A 2 -15.63 -10.80 -5.98
C ILE A 2 -15.52 -9.96 -4.71
N GLY A 3 -14.32 -9.50 -4.38
CA GLY A 3 -14.08 -8.63 -3.23
C GLY A 3 -12.78 -7.86 -3.32
N ARG A 4 -12.58 -6.95 -2.37
CA ARG A 4 -11.37 -6.14 -2.27
C ARG A 4 -10.40 -6.72 -1.25
N VAL A 5 -9.10 -6.70 -1.58
CA VAL A 5 -8.05 -7.10 -0.65
C VAL A 5 -7.84 -6.00 0.38
N VAL A 6 -7.99 -6.32 1.66
CA VAL A 6 -7.81 -5.36 2.78
C VAL A 6 -6.42 -5.47 3.38
N SER A 7 -5.85 -6.68 3.44
CA SER A 7 -4.54 -6.88 4.05
C SER A 7 -3.85 -8.14 3.57
N THR A 8 -2.56 -7.98 3.26
CA THR A 8 -1.62 -9.02 2.83
C THR A 8 -0.46 -9.16 3.83
N LYS A 9 -0.71 -8.85 5.11
CA LYS A 9 0.34 -8.87 6.17
C LYS A 9 0.83 -10.28 6.54
N MET A 10 0.09 -11.31 6.19
CA MET A 10 0.39 -12.70 6.56
C MET A 10 0.98 -13.47 5.40
N LYS A 11 1.86 -14.43 5.69
CA LYS A 11 2.44 -15.32 4.68
C LYS A 11 1.35 -16.15 3.99
N ASN A 12 1.39 -16.19 2.66
CA ASN A 12 0.49 -16.94 1.78
C ASN A 12 -1.02 -16.69 2.00
N THR A 13 -1.37 -15.63 2.75
CA THR A 13 -2.75 -15.40 3.19
C THR A 13 -3.11 -13.93 3.02
N ALA A 14 -4.13 -13.69 2.20
CA ALA A 14 -4.74 -12.38 2.05
C ALA A 14 -6.12 -12.35 2.71
N VAL A 15 -6.51 -11.19 3.26
CA VAL A 15 -7.85 -10.96 3.80
C VAL A 15 -8.65 -10.19 2.76
N VAL A 16 -9.70 -10.83 2.23
CA VAL A 16 -10.60 -10.24 1.24
C VAL A 16 -11.90 -9.83 1.92
N LEU A 17 -12.29 -8.57 1.75
CA LEU A 17 -13.60 -8.07 2.14
C LEU A 17 -14.55 -8.26 0.97
N VAL A 18 -15.62 -9.01 1.22
CA VAL A 18 -16.70 -9.17 0.25
C VAL A 18 -17.96 -8.51 0.76
N GLU A 19 -18.55 -7.71 -0.12
CA GLU A 19 -19.82 -7.05 0.08
C GLU A 19 -20.92 -7.86 -0.61
N ARG A 20 -22.03 -8.07 0.08
CA ARG A 20 -23.25 -8.65 -0.52
C ARG A 20 -24.45 -7.84 -0.10
N THR A 21 -25.31 -7.57 -1.06
CA THR A 21 -26.56 -6.87 -0.82
C THR A 21 -27.61 -7.87 -0.34
N ALA A 22 -28.23 -7.61 0.81
CA ALA A 22 -29.31 -8.42 1.37
C ALA A 22 -30.52 -7.55 1.69
N LYS A 23 -31.73 -8.13 1.60
CA LYS A 23 -32.97 -7.46 2.00
C LYS A 23 -33.38 -7.93 3.40
N HIS A 24 -33.88 -7.00 4.23
CA HIS A 24 -34.44 -7.37 5.53
C HIS A 24 -35.77 -8.11 5.31
N PRO A 25 -35.99 -9.28 5.94
CA PRO A 25 -37.18 -10.10 5.65
C PRO A 25 -38.49 -9.38 5.96
N LEU A 26 -38.58 -8.66 7.09
CA LEU A 26 -39.80 -7.97 7.51
C LEU A 26 -39.99 -6.61 6.84
N TYR A 27 -38.91 -5.83 6.71
CA TYR A 27 -38.97 -4.41 6.34
C TYR A 27 -38.62 -4.16 4.87
N LYS A 28 -38.12 -5.19 4.16
CA LYS A 28 -37.70 -5.14 2.75
C LYS A 28 -36.63 -4.08 2.40
N LYS A 29 -36.13 -3.32 3.38
CA LYS A 29 -35.00 -2.41 3.24
C LYS A 29 -33.76 -3.19 2.80
N THR A 30 -33.12 -2.70 1.74
CA THR A 30 -31.87 -3.24 1.22
C THR A 30 -30.70 -2.72 2.05
N PHE A 31 -29.81 -3.62 2.47
CA PHE A 31 -28.60 -3.26 3.21
C PHE A 31 -27.41 -4.09 2.73
N ILE A 32 -26.21 -3.54 2.91
CA ILE A 32 -24.95 -4.18 2.52
C ILE A 32 -24.42 -4.96 3.72
N ARG A 33 -24.15 -6.25 3.52
CA ARG A 33 -23.45 -7.10 4.49
C ARG A 33 -22.03 -7.32 4.01
N THR A 34 -21.07 -6.88 4.81
CA THR A 34 -19.65 -7.13 4.56
C THR A 34 -19.18 -8.33 5.37
N LYS A 35 -18.40 -9.24 4.76
CA LYS A 35 -17.70 -10.30 5.49
C LYS A 35 -16.26 -10.41 4.99
N LYS A 36 -15.34 -10.58 5.95
CA LYS A 36 -13.91 -10.81 5.67
C LYS A 36 -13.65 -12.30 5.55
N TYR A 37 -12.91 -12.69 4.52
CA TYR A 37 -12.51 -14.06 4.27
C TYR A 37 -10.99 -14.15 4.22
N PRO A 38 -10.36 -15.05 5.01
CA PRO A 38 -8.97 -15.40 4.80
C PRO A 38 -8.85 -16.33 3.59
N VAL A 39 -7.98 -15.96 2.65
CA VAL A 39 -7.86 -16.60 1.33
C VAL A 39 -6.42 -17.04 1.12
N GLU A 40 -6.22 -18.20 0.48
CA GLU A 40 -4.92 -18.63 -0.03
C GLU A 40 -4.51 -17.76 -1.20
N ALA A 41 -3.34 -17.13 -1.06
CA ALA A 41 -2.72 -16.30 -2.06
C ALA A 41 -1.37 -16.92 -2.41
N ASP A 42 -1.25 -17.44 -3.63
CA ASP A 42 -0.03 -18.09 -4.12
C ASP A 42 0.92 -17.10 -4.84
N GLY A 43 0.65 -15.78 -4.81
CA GLY A 43 1.43 -14.81 -5.59
C GLY A 43 1.09 -13.32 -5.41
N SER A 44 1.43 -12.53 -6.44
CA SER A 44 1.48 -11.07 -6.52
C SER A 44 0.11 -10.37 -6.38
N ILE A 45 -0.41 -10.37 -5.16
CA ILE A 45 -1.59 -9.61 -4.76
C ILE A 45 -1.13 -8.45 -3.90
N LYS A 46 -1.59 -7.24 -4.25
CA LYS A 46 -1.35 -6.04 -3.45
C LYS A 46 -2.58 -5.72 -2.61
N ASP A 47 -2.34 -4.97 -1.55
CA ASP A 47 -3.43 -4.41 -0.76
C ASP A 47 -4.24 -3.46 -1.64
N GLY A 48 -5.56 -3.62 -1.63
CA GLY A 48 -6.52 -2.82 -2.38
C GLY A 48 -6.97 -3.38 -3.73
N ASP A 49 -6.29 -4.40 -4.27
CA ASP A 49 -6.71 -5.08 -5.51
C ASP A 49 -8.12 -5.70 -5.42
N ILE A 50 -8.82 -5.74 -6.56
CA ILE A 50 -10.10 -6.42 -6.72
C ILE A 50 -9.85 -7.83 -7.24
N VAL A 51 -10.27 -8.82 -6.46
CA VAL A 51 -9.98 -10.23 -6.71
C VAL A 51 -11.25 -11.08 -6.76
N GLU A 52 -11.22 -12.11 -7.58
CA GLU A 52 -12.19 -13.19 -7.60
C GLU A 52 -11.70 -14.37 -6.74
N ILE A 53 -12.55 -14.80 -5.82
CA ILE A 53 -12.32 -15.91 -4.89
C ILE A 53 -13.28 -17.07 -5.14
N MET A 54 -12.76 -18.28 -4.95
CA MET A 54 -13.48 -19.55 -5.04
C MET A 54 -13.28 -20.37 -3.77
N LYS A 55 -14.29 -21.19 -3.44
CA LYS A 55 -14.25 -22.10 -2.29
C LYS A 55 -13.43 -23.35 -2.64
N ILE A 56 -12.58 -23.80 -1.72
CA ILE A 56 -11.71 -24.97 -1.87
C ILE A 56 -11.82 -25.88 -0.64
N LYS A 57 -11.08 -27.01 -0.64
CA LYS A 57 -10.90 -27.83 0.56
C LYS A 57 -10.37 -26.97 1.72
N PRO A 58 -10.77 -27.26 2.99
CA PRO A 58 -10.20 -26.57 4.14
C PRO A 58 -8.68 -26.71 4.14
N ILE A 59 -7.98 -25.58 4.15
CA ILE A 59 -6.53 -25.53 4.37
C ILE A 59 -6.25 -25.32 5.87
N SER A 60 -7.12 -24.55 6.53
CA SER A 60 -7.08 -24.32 7.98
C SER A 60 -8.49 -24.16 8.55
N LYS A 61 -8.59 -23.90 9.86
CA LYS A 61 -9.87 -23.67 10.56
C LYS A 61 -10.76 -22.61 9.91
N ASN A 62 -10.17 -21.57 9.32
CA ASN A 62 -10.92 -20.47 8.69
C ASN A 62 -10.63 -20.32 7.19
N LYS A 63 -9.49 -20.82 6.71
CA LYS A 63 -9.03 -20.65 5.33
C LYS A 63 -9.59 -21.76 4.43
N HIS A 64 -10.65 -21.40 3.71
CA HIS A 64 -11.40 -22.29 2.81
C HIS A 64 -11.56 -21.71 1.40
N TRP A 65 -10.83 -20.64 1.11
CA TRP A 65 -10.98 -19.84 -0.09
C TRP A 65 -9.62 -19.70 -0.77
N LYS A 66 -9.62 -19.66 -2.11
CA LYS A 66 -8.44 -19.42 -2.93
C LYS A 66 -8.73 -18.30 -3.94
N VAL A 67 -7.73 -17.47 -4.22
CA VAL A 67 -7.80 -16.45 -5.28
C VAL A 67 -7.65 -17.13 -6.64
N VAL A 68 -8.58 -16.83 -7.56
CA VAL A 68 -8.59 -17.39 -8.92
C VAL A 68 -8.06 -16.39 -9.92
N LYS A 69 -8.52 -15.14 -9.82
CA LYS A 69 -8.21 -14.09 -10.79
C LYS A 69 -8.15 -12.73 -10.11
N VAL A 70 -7.20 -11.89 -10.50
CA VAL A 70 -7.19 -10.46 -10.18
C VAL A 70 -7.94 -9.73 -11.31
N ILE A 71 -9.02 -9.02 -10.96
CA ILE A 71 -9.92 -8.37 -11.93
C ILE A 71 -9.51 -6.92 -12.18
N GLY A 72 -9.10 -6.21 -11.13
CA GLY A 72 -8.69 -4.81 -11.23
C GLY A 72 -7.57 -4.54 -10.24
N ALA A 73 -6.45 -4.04 -10.76
CA ALA A 73 -5.42 -3.43 -9.94
C ALA A 73 -5.96 -2.12 -9.35
N ASP A 74 -5.46 -1.73 -8.19
CA ASP A 74 -5.79 -0.43 -7.61
C ASP A 74 -5.56 0.72 -8.62
N LEU A 75 -6.64 1.39 -8.99
CA LEU A 75 -6.65 2.58 -9.85
C LEU A 75 -5.78 3.71 -9.28
N ALA A 76 -5.51 3.69 -7.98
CA ALA A 76 -4.67 4.68 -7.31
C ALA A 76 -3.20 4.67 -7.78
N ALA A 77 -2.66 3.50 -8.14
CA ALA A 77 -1.29 3.42 -8.67
C ALA A 77 -1.23 4.00 -10.09
N ILE A 78 -2.21 3.63 -10.92
CA ILE A 78 -2.36 4.11 -12.30
C ILE A 78 -2.55 5.64 -12.31
N ASN A 79 -3.41 6.18 -11.44
CA ASN A 79 -3.63 7.62 -11.31
C ASN A 79 -2.38 8.37 -10.85
N LYS A 80 -1.59 7.77 -9.95
CA LYS A 80 -0.36 8.41 -9.43
C LYS A 80 0.74 8.48 -10.48
N GLU A 81 0.80 7.49 -11.37
CA GLU A 81 1.70 7.49 -12.53
C GLU A 81 1.22 8.53 -13.57
N GLN A 82 -0.07 8.57 -13.87
CA GLN A 82 -0.65 9.56 -14.78
C GLN A 82 -0.48 11.01 -14.30
N LEU A 83 -0.61 11.27 -12.99
CA LEU A 83 -0.39 12.60 -12.43
C LEU A 83 1.08 13.06 -12.49
N LYS A 84 2.04 12.14 -12.46
CA LYS A 84 3.46 12.48 -12.61
C LYS A 84 3.79 12.84 -14.05
N VAL A 85 3.33 12.02 -14.99
CA VAL A 85 3.50 12.26 -16.44
C VAL A 85 2.82 13.58 -16.84
N ALA A 86 1.58 13.81 -16.37
CA ALA A 86 0.87 15.07 -16.62
C ALA A 86 1.55 16.29 -15.96
N ALA A 87 2.18 16.13 -14.79
CA ALA A 87 2.93 17.21 -14.15
C ALA A 87 4.22 17.54 -14.92
N GLU A 88 4.94 16.54 -15.42
CA GLU A 88 6.15 16.72 -16.24
C GLU A 88 5.81 17.41 -17.57
N GLU A 89 4.74 17.00 -18.24
CA GLU A 89 4.25 17.63 -19.47
C GLU A 89 3.77 19.07 -19.24
N ALA A 90 3.05 19.35 -18.15
CA ALA A 90 2.60 20.70 -17.82
C ALA A 90 3.76 21.64 -17.43
N ILE A 91 4.81 21.13 -16.77
CA ILE A 91 6.02 21.90 -16.46
C ILE A 91 6.74 22.31 -17.76
N ALA A 92 6.79 21.41 -18.75
CA ALA A 92 7.37 21.71 -20.07
C ALA A 92 6.56 22.76 -20.86
N GLU A 93 5.26 22.93 -20.59
CA GLU A 93 4.40 23.92 -21.25
C GLU A 93 4.43 25.31 -20.57
N VAL A 94 4.73 25.39 -19.25
CA VAL A 94 4.69 26.63 -18.45
C VAL A 94 6.04 27.37 -18.40
N MET A 95 7.15 26.71 -18.76
CA MET A 95 8.43 27.38 -18.99
C MET A 95 8.92 27.09 -20.42
N PRO A 96 8.75 28.01 -21.39
CA PRO A 96 9.52 27.90 -22.63
C PRO A 96 11.01 28.04 -22.28
N GLU A 97 11.84 27.12 -22.77
CA GLU A 97 13.29 27.25 -22.73
C GLU A 97 13.71 28.60 -23.34
N GLU A 98 14.12 29.55 -22.49
CA GLU A 98 15.01 30.62 -22.93
C GLU A 98 16.44 30.05 -22.90
N ASP A 99 17.02 29.90 -24.08
CA ASP A 99 18.43 29.60 -24.33
C ASP A 99 19.36 30.42 -23.42
N LYS A 100 20.29 29.76 -22.71
CA LYS A 100 21.67 30.26 -22.54
C LYS A 100 22.68 29.13 -22.60
N GLY A 101 23.49 29.20 -23.66
CA GLY A 101 24.53 28.27 -24.07
C GLY A 101 25.68 28.04 -23.09
N GLU A 102 26.22 26.82 -23.24
CA GLU A 102 27.62 26.38 -23.24
C GLU A 102 28.62 26.85 -22.16
N GLY A 103 29.25 25.85 -21.53
CA GLY A 103 30.55 25.97 -20.85
C GLY A 103 30.90 24.77 -19.98
N GLU A 104 31.50 23.72 -20.56
CA GLU A 104 32.02 22.53 -19.89
C GLU A 104 33.10 22.82 -18.82
N SER A 105 33.15 22.01 -17.75
CA SER A 105 34.38 21.31 -17.32
C SER A 105 34.19 20.43 -16.07
N GLY A 106 34.45 19.12 -16.24
CA GLY A 106 35.43 18.43 -15.38
C GLY A 106 34.96 17.53 -14.22
N LYS A 107 35.05 16.21 -14.48
CA LYS A 107 35.45 15.09 -13.59
C LYS A 107 34.46 14.50 -12.57
N GLY A 108 33.91 13.34 -12.91
CA GLY A 108 34.46 12.02 -12.53
C GLY A 108 34.49 11.62 -11.04
N GLU A 109 33.45 10.87 -10.67
CA GLU A 109 33.44 9.57 -9.96
C GLU A 109 34.12 9.33 -8.58
N GLU A 110 33.39 8.54 -7.78
CA GLU A 110 33.74 7.71 -6.61
C GLU A 110 33.71 8.26 -5.16
N VAL A 111 32.54 8.01 -4.55
CA VAL A 111 32.24 7.48 -3.20
C VAL A 111 33.42 7.22 -2.26
N LYS A 112 33.38 7.81 -1.03
CA LYS A 112 33.69 7.09 0.23
C LYS A 112 32.83 7.59 1.40
N THR A 113 32.26 6.60 2.06
CA THR A 113 31.60 6.62 3.37
C THR A 113 32.59 6.92 4.51
N GLU A 114 32.01 7.26 5.68
CA GLU A 114 32.61 7.22 7.04
C GLU A 114 33.46 8.45 7.43
N ASN A 115 33.44 9.05 8.63
CA ASN A 115 32.95 8.77 10.00
C ASN A 115 32.74 10.17 10.65
N ILE A 116 32.15 10.42 11.83
CA ILE A 116 32.49 9.93 13.18
C ILE A 116 31.32 10.29 14.13
N LYS A 117 30.79 9.27 14.81
CA LYS A 117 30.15 9.41 16.12
C LYS A 117 31.12 10.11 17.08
N THR A 118 30.77 11.26 17.68
CA THR A 118 31.08 11.65 19.08
C THR A 118 30.57 13.08 19.32
N ILE A 119 29.33 13.25 19.78
CA ILE A 119 28.97 14.25 20.79
C ILE A 119 27.88 13.62 21.67
N GLU A 120 28.30 12.64 22.46
CA GLU A 120 27.59 12.26 23.67
C GLU A 120 28.16 13.17 24.78
N ALA A 121 27.35 14.10 25.29
CA ALA A 121 27.48 14.81 26.57
C ALA A 121 27.12 16.31 26.48
N SER A 122 25.82 16.62 26.46
CA SER A 122 25.36 17.75 27.28
C SER A 122 23.93 17.48 27.77
N LYS A 123 23.83 17.24 29.08
CA LYS A 123 22.71 17.55 29.99
C LYS A 123 21.31 17.60 29.33
N ARG A 124 20.37 16.72 29.71
CA ARG A 124 19.61 16.85 30.97
C ARG A 124 18.95 15.52 31.35
N LYS A 125 19.59 14.76 32.24
CA LYS A 125 18.88 13.96 33.25
C LYS A 125 18.60 14.90 34.43
N SER A 126 17.38 15.39 34.52
CA SER A 126 16.75 15.92 35.73
C SER A 126 15.24 15.79 35.50
N GLY A 127 14.43 15.08 36.27
CA GLY A 127 14.67 14.43 37.54
C GLY A 127 13.87 13.14 37.65
N LYS A 128 14.36 12.29 38.56
CA LYS A 128 13.69 11.12 39.08
C LYS A 128 13.25 11.50 40.48
N GLU A 129 11.95 11.57 40.73
CA GLU A 129 11.43 11.36 42.07
C GLU A 129 10.33 10.29 42.02
N ARG A 130 10.68 9.17 42.64
CA ARG A 130 9.83 8.12 43.24
C ARG A 130 9.14 8.76 44.48
N LYS A 131 8.05 8.33 45.09
CA LYS A 131 7.25 7.09 45.26
C LYS A 131 5.97 7.58 46.02
N GLN A 132 4.73 7.15 45.75
CA GLN A 132 3.96 6.08 46.43
C GLN A 132 3.81 6.27 47.97
N PRO A 133 2.69 5.89 48.62
CA PRO A 133 1.87 4.69 48.39
C PRO A 133 0.69 4.84 47.42
#